data_AF-A0AAW6SJE2-F1
#
_entry.id   AF-A0AAW6SJE2-F1
#
_cell.length_a   1.000
_cell.length_b   1.000
_cell.length_c   1.000
_cell.angle_alpha   90.00
_cell.angle_beta   90.00
_cell.angle_gamma   90.00
#
_symmetry.space_group_name_H-M   'P 1'
#
loop_
_entity.id
_entity.type
_entity.pdbx_description
1 polymer ?
#
loop_
_entity_poly.entity_id
_entity_poly.type
_entity_poly.pdbx_seq_one_letter_code
_entity_poly.pdbx_strand_id
1 'polypeptide(L)'
;MPEKILSKASAEDLPATVKITLPEKNEFYMMVYFIGYSILAIGIGIFFFGPDEVTYNVLLGPTFEQILLANGLTVATLGLAICGLAGALKKKSLENYLIATMAKTIDALDFDDEDVPEGYELSMVWLDECTFRVAFVEKDEVLDAMLGSAS
;
A
#
# COMPACT_ATOMS: atom_id res chain seq x y z
N MET A 1 -32.42 6.04 -16.65
CA MET A 1 -32.60 6.97 -15.51
C MET A 1 -31.25 7.62 -15.27
N PRO A 2 -31.16 8.94 -15.05
CA PRO A 2 -29.87 9.61 -14.82
C PRO A 2 -29.23 9.04 -13.54
N GLU A 3 -28.02 8.53 -13.64
CA GLU A 3 -27.22 8.06 -12.50
C GLU A 3 -26.91 9.24 -11.58
N LYS A 4 -27.46 9.20 -10.38
CA LYS A 4 -27.23 10.19 -9.34
C LYS A 4 -25.92 9.81 -8.64
N ILE A 5 -24.87 10.60 -8.87
CA ILE A 5 -23.56 10.43 -8.19
C ILE A 5 -23.65 11.18 -6.86
N LEU A 6 -23.60 10.45 -5.75
CA LEU A 6 -23.73 11.02 -4.41
C LEU A 6 -22.41 10.88 -3.63
N SER A 7 -22.11 11.87 -2.77
CA SER A 7 -20.97 11.82 -1.84
C SER A 7 -21.26 11.04 -0.56
N LYS A 8 -22.55 10.84 -0.27
CA LYS A 8 -23.09 10.01 0.81
C LYS A 8 -24.34 9.31 0.29
N ALA A 9 -24.49 8.01 0.52
CA ALA A 9 -25.70 7.27 0.21
C ALA A 9 -26.40 6.85 1.51
N SER A 10 -27.72 7.04 1.52
CA SER A 10 -28.64 6.49 2.52
C SER A 10 -29.59 5.49 1.82
N ALA A 11 -30.33 4.68 2.56
CA ALA A 11 -31.15 3.59 2.04
C ALA A 11 -32.22 4.03 1.02
N GLU A 12 -32.71 5.27 1.14
CA GLU A 12 -33.71 5.84 0.23
C GLU A 12 -33.16 6.21 -1.16
N ASP A 13 -31.85 6.39 -1.30
CA ASP A 13 -31.21 6.80 -2.55
C ASP A 13 -30.76 5.59 -3.41
N LEU A 14 -31.02 4.36 -2.96
CA LEU A 14 -30.61 3.16 -3.69
C LEU A 14 -31.52 2.85 -4.89
N PRO A 15 -30.97 2.43 -6.05
CA PRO A 15 -29.55 2.20 -6.33
C PRO A 15 -28.77 3.51 -6.59
N ALA A 16 -27.63 3.67 -5.92
CA ALA A 16 -26.78 4.86 -6.01
C ALA A 16 -25.36 4.52 -6.44
N THR A 17 -24.70 5.49 -7.09
CA THR A 17 -23.26 5.45 -7.32
C THR A 17 -22.60 6.43 -6.37
N VAL A 18 -21.68 5.94 -5.55
CA VAL A 18 -21.02 6.73 -4.52
C VAL A 18 -19.56 6.92 -4.90
N LYS A 19 -19.07 8.15 -4.75
CA LYS A 19 -17.68 8.52 -5.02
C LYS A 19 -16.97 8.84 -3.71
N ILE A 20 -15.96 8.06 -3.34
CA ILE A 20 -15.12 8.33 -2.16
C ILE A 20 -13.89 9.13 -2.58
N THR A 21 -13.50 10.08 -1.73
CA THR A 21 -12.19 10.69 -1.79
C THR A 21 -11.18 9.81 -1.05
N LEU A 22 -10.35 9.07 -1.79
CA LEU A 22 -9.31 8.22 -1.20
C LEU A 22 -8.30 9.05 -0.37
N PRO A 23 -7.75 8.48 0.72
CA PRO A 23 -6.65 9.12 1.45
C PRO A 23 -5.40 9.20 0.56
N GLU A 24 -4.52 10.17 0.83
CA GLU A 24 -3.27 10.31 0.07
C GLU A 24 -2.31 9.16 0.41
N LYS A 25 -1.65 8.58 -0.60
CA LYS A 25 -0.67 7.50 -0.39
C LYS A 25 0.61 8.09 0.20
N ASN A 26 1.08 7.53 1.31
CA ASN A 26 2.38 7.93 1.84
C ASN A 26 3.50 7.23 1.05
N GLU A 27 4.24 7.99 0.26
CA GLU A 27 5.32 7.49 -0.60
C GLU A 27 6.72 7.58 0.03
N PHE A 28 6.83 7.96 1.31
CA PHE A 28 8.11 8.10 2.00
C PHE A 28 8.99 6.85 1.93
N TYR A 29 8.37 5.66 1.91
CA TYR A 29 9.10 4.39 1.77
C TYR A 29 9.89 4.30 0.46
N MET A 30 9.48 4.98 -0.63
CA MET A 30 10.21 5.01 -1.89
C MET A 30 11.55 5.76 -1.76
N MET A 31 11.56 6.86 -1.00
CA MET A 31 12.80 7.58 -0.70
C MET A 31 13.77 6.70 0.10
N VAL A 32 13.27 5.98 1.11
CA VAL A 32 14.10 5.04 1.90
C VAL A 32 14.62 3.90 1.04
N TYR A 33 13.80 3.36 0.12
CA TYR A 33 14.25 2.37 -0.87
C TYR A 33 15.38 2.90 -1.74
N PHE A 34 15.25 4.12 -2.25
CA PHE A 34 16.26 4.72 -3.11
C PHE A 34 17.60 4.90 -2.37
N ILE A 35 17.55 5.34 -1.12
CA ILE A 35 18.74 5.45 -0.26
C ILE A 35 19.36 4.07 -0.03
N GLY A 36 18.55 3.08 0.35
CA GLY A 36 19.02 1.71 0.59
C GLY A 36 19.67 1.09 -0.64
N TYR A 37 19.06 1.22 -1.82
CA TYR A 37 19.60 0.74 -3.08
C TYR A 37 20.88 1.47 -3.49
N SER A 38 20.97 2.77 -3.25
CA SER A 38 22.18 3.54 -3.54
C SER A 38 23.35 3.07 -2.69
N ILE A 39 23.14 2.90 -1.39
CA ILE A 39 24.16 2.38 -0.46
C ILE A 39 24.55 0.94 -0.82
N LEU A 40 23.57 0.10 -1.16
CA LEU A 40 23.80 -1.26 -1.60
C LEU A 40 24.65 -1.31 -2.88
N ALA A 41 24.31 -0.51 -3.88
CA ALA A 41 25.04 -0.42 -5.14
C ALA A 41 26.50 0.05 -4.90
N ILE A 42 26.70 1.04 -4.04
CA ILE A 42 28.04 1.50 -3.64
C ILE A 42 28.81 0.37 -2.96
N GLY A 43 28.22 -0.33 -1.99
CA GLY A 43 28.87 -1.44 -1.28
C GLY A 43 29.24 -2.60 -2.20
N ILE A 44 28.35 -3.00 -3.11
CA ILE A 44 28.62 -4.01 -4.14
C ILE A 44 29.73 -3.52 -5.08
N GLY A 45 29.68 -2.25 -5.50
CA GLY A 45 30.70 -1.66 -6.35
C GLY A 45 32.08 -1.70 -5.71
N ILE A 46 32.19 -1.33 -4.43
CA ILE A 46 33.44 -1.42 -3.67
C ILE A 46 33.88 -2.88 -3.51
N PHE A 47 32.95 -3.80 -3.28
CA PHE A 47 33.30 -5.21 -3.10
C PHE A 47 33.88 -5.85 -4.38
N PHE A 48 33.34 -5.51 -5.55
CA PHE A 48 33.79 -6.09 -6.82
C PHE A 48 34.90 -5.30 -7.54
N PHE A 49 34.92 -3.97 -7.40
CA PHE A 49 35.85 -3.09 -8.10
C PHE A 49 36.77 -2.31 -7.16
N GLY A 50 36.67 -2.53 -5.86
CA GLY A 50 37.55 -1.91 -4.88
C GLY A 50 38.96 -2.49 -4.92
N PRO A 51 39.93 -1.79 -4.31
CA PRO A 51 41.29 -2.27 -4.20
C PRO A 51 41.39 -3.48 -3.27
N ASP A 52 42.23 -4.45 -3.62
CA ASP A 52 42.47 -5.65 -2.79
C ASP A 52 43.04 -5.30 -1.41
N GLU A 53 43.84 -4.22 -1.34
CA GLU A 53 44.44 -3.72 -0.11
C GLU A 53 44.27 -2.21 0.00
N VAL A 54 43.79 -1.75 1.17
CA VAL A 54 43.71 -0.34 1.51
C VAL A 54 44.84 0.00 2.46
N THR A 55 45.85 0.72 1.96
CA THR A 55 46.97 1.19 2.79
C THR A 55 46.62 2.54 3.42
N TYR A 56 46.98 2.71 4.69
CA TYR A 56 46.85 3.98 5.39
C TYR A 56 48.07 4.24 6.28
N ASN A 57 48.28 5.50 6.64
CA ASN A 57 49.36 5.87 7.53
C ASN A 57 48.98 5.52 8.97
N VAL A 58 49.74 4.64 9.62
CA VAL A 58 49.48 4.17 10.99
C VAL A 58 49.44 5.33 12.01
N LEU A 59 50.21 6.41 11.81
CA LEU A 59 50.24 7.57 12.71
C LEU A 59 49.00 8.46 12.56
N LEU A 60 48.39 8.51 11.37
CA LEU A 60 47.22 9.35 11.09
C LEU A 60 45.90 8.57 11.12
N GLY A 61 45.97 7.24 11.08
CA GLY A 61 44.82 6.35 10.96
C GLY A 61 44.22 6.33 9.55
N PRO A 62 43.21 5.48 9.33
CA PRO A 62 42.49 5.43 8.07
C PRO A 62 41.52 6.61 7.95
N THR A 63 41.45 7.19 6.76
CA THR A 63 40.43 8.17 6.40
C THR A 63 39.06 7.51 6.26
N PHE A 64 37.99 8.30 6.29
CA PHE A 64 36.62 7.79 6.14
C PHE A 64 36.44 6.97 4.85
N GLU A 65 37.00 7.46 3.73
CA GLU A 65 36.96 6.76 2.45
C GLU A 65 37.69 5.42 2.50
N GLN A 66 38.84 5.36 3.16
CA GLN A 66 39.61 4.13 3.34
C GLN A 66 38.86 3.10 4.20
N ILE A 67 38.16 3.55 5.25
CA ILE A 67 37.30 2.67 6.04
C ILE A 67 36.15 2.13 5.18
N LEU A 68 35.53 2.99 4.37
CA LEU A 68 34.42 2.61 3.50
C LEU A 68 34.86 1.60 2.44
N LEU A 69 36.02 1.82 1.82
CA LEU A 69 36.64 0.92 0.84
C LEU A 69 37.01 -0.44 1.45
N ALA A 70 37.59 -0.43 2.65
CA ALA A 70 37.96 -1.66 3.36
C ALA A 70 36.75 -2.49 3.80
N ASN A 71 35.57 -1.88 3.90
CA ASN A 71 34.35 -2.50 4.43
C ASN A 71 33.20 -2.55 3.41
N GLY A 72 33.49 -2.68 2.10
CA GLY A 72 32.47 -2.70 1.05
C GLY A 72 31.32 -3.69 1.31
N LEU A 73 31.62 -4.89 1.82
CA LEU A 73 30.60 -5.87 2.17
C LEU A 73 29.67 -5.38 3.31
N THR A 74 30.21 -4.72 4.33
CA THR A 74 29.42 -4.14 5.43
C THR A 74 28.54 -2.99 4.93
N VAL A 75 29.03 -2.20 3.97
CA VAL A 75 28.23 -1.14 3.33
C VAL A 75 27.08 -1.76 2.55
N ALA A 76 27.34 -2.84 1.80
CA ALA A 76 26.31 -3.56 1.06
C ALA A 76 25.24 -4.15 2.01
N THR A 77 25.64 -4.77 3.11
CA THR A 77 24.68 -5.32 4.08
C THR A 77 23.85 -4.24 4.77
N LEU A 78 24.44 -3.07 5.05
CA LEU A 78 23.69 -1.91 5.54
C LEU A 78 22.64 -1.44 4.52
N GLY A 79 23.01 -1.36 3.23
CA GLY A 79 22.07 -1.05 2.15
C GLY A 79 20.91 -2.04 2.08
N LEU A 80 21.19 -3.34 2.16
CA LEU A 80 20.16 -4.38 2.22
C LEU A 80 19.24 -4.23 3.44
N ALA A 81 19.80 -3.93 4.61
CA ALA A 81 19.02 -3.72 5.83
C ALA A 81 18.07 -2.52 5.69
N ILE A 82 18.53 -1.42 5.10
CA ILE A 82 17.70 -0.23 4.81
C ILE A 82 16.59 -0.57 3.81
N CYS A 83 16.89 -1.33 2.76
CA CYS A 83 15.86 -1.83 1.83
C CYS A 83 14.82 -2.71 2.54
N GLY A 84 15.24 -3.56 3.48
CA GLY A 84 14.35 -4.34 4.33
C GLY A 84 13.43 -3.47 5.19
N LEU A 85 13.98 -2.42 5.81
CA LEU A 85 13.21 -1.43 6.57
C LEU A 85 12.20 -0.69 5.68
N ALA A 86 12.59 -0.31 4.46
CA ALA A 86 11.68 0.31 3.49
C ALA A 86 10.51 -0.63 3.14
N GLY A 87 10.77 -1.93 3.00
CA GLY A 87 9.73 -2.94 2.79
C GLY A 87 8.74 -3.04 3.95
N ALA A 88 9.24 -3.01 5.18
CA ALA A 88 8.38 -2.99 6.37
C ALA A 88 7.52 -1.71 6.45
N LEU A 89 8.10 -0.55 6.12
CA LEU A 89 7.37 0.72 6.06
C LEU A 89 6.30 0.72 4.97
N LYS A 90 6.59 0.17 3.79
CA LYS A 90 5.62 0.01 2.70
C LYS A 90 4.41 -0.82 3.16
N LYS A 91 4.65 -1.96 3.83
CA LYS A 91 3.57 -2.82 4.34
C LYS A 91 2.67 -2.06 5.32
N LYS A 92 3.28 -1.38 6.30
CA LYS A 92 2.54 -0.57 7.28
C LYS A 92 1.76 0.58 6.63
N SER A 93 2.34 1.23 5.62
CA SER A 93 1.67 2.29 4.87
C SER A 93 0.46 1.76 4.10
N LEU A 94 0.57 0.56 3.52
CA LEU A 94 -0.53 -0.08 2.81
C LEU A 94 -1.68 -0.47 3.76
N GLU A 95 -1.33 -1.03 4.92
CA GLU A 95 -2.31 -1.35 5.98
C GLU A 95 -3.06 -0.10 6.45
N ASN A 96 -2.34 0.98 6.75
CA ASN A 96 -2.95 2.25 7.14
C ASN A 96 -3.82 2.84 6.04
N TYR A 97 -3.38 2.76 4.78
CA TYR A 97 -4.15 3.21 3.63
C TYR A 97 -5.46 2.42 3.47
N LEU A 98 -5.40 1.09 3.64
CA LEU A 98 -6.56 0.22 3.55
C LEU A 98 -7.56 0.53 4.66
N ILE A 99 -7.09 0.65 5.91
CA ILE A 99 -7.94 1.02 7.06
C ILE A 99 -8.60 2.39 6.84
N ALA A 100 -7.83 3.39 6.40
CA ALA A 100 -8.36 4.73 6.13
C ALA A 100 -9.36 4.73 4.96
N THR A 101 -9.14 3.89 3.95
CA THR A 101 -10.09 3.72 2.83
C THR A 101 -11.38 3.09 3.33
N MET A 102 -11.30 1.98 4.09
CA MET A 102 -12.48 1.34 4.68
C MET A 102 -13.28 2.29 5.59
N ALA A 103 -12.59 3.06 6.43
CA ALA A 103 -13.25 4.04 7.30
C ALA A 103 -14.01 5.11 6.49
N LYS A 104 -13.44 5.58 5.38
CA LYS A 104 -14.13 6.51 4.48
C LYS A 104 -15.26 5.85 3.68
N THR A 105 -15.14 4.57 3.35
CA THR A 105 -16.22 3.80 2.73
C THR A 105 -17.41 3.68 3.66
N ILE A 106 -17.16 3.35 4.94
CA ILE A 106 -18.19 3.27 5.96
C ILE A 106 -18.81 4.65 6.20
N ASP A 107 -18.03 5.73 6.35
CA ASP A 107 -18.59 7.09 6.54
C ASP A 107 -19.39 7.62 5.33
N ALA A 108 -19.10 7.12 4.12
CA ALA A 108 -19.86 7.43 2.92
C ALA A 108 -21.18 6.63 2.81
N LEU A 109 -21.29 5.54 3.56
CA LEU A 109 -22.43 4.62 3.63
C LEU A 109 -23.14 4.84 4.97
N ASP A 110 -24.08 5.78 5.00
CA ASP A 110 -24.88 6.06 6.20
C ASP A 110 -26.06 5.08 6.27
N PHE A 111 -25.74 3.81 6.55
CA PHE A 111 -26.69 2.70 6.66
C PHE A 111 -26.66 2.15 8.08
N ASP A 112 -27.82 2.10 8.72
CA ASP A 112 -28.01 1.29 9.92
C ASP A 112 -28.50 -0.12 9.52
N ASP A 113 -28.20 -1.14 10.34
CA ASP A 113 -28.66 -2.51 10.06
C ASP A 113 -30.20 -2.61 9.99
N GLU A 114 -30.90 -1.65 10.62
CA GLU A 114 -32.36 -1.51 10.61
C GLU A 114 -32.93 -0.99 9.28
N ASP A 115 -32.10 -0.35 8.44
CA ASP A 115 -32.51 0.19 7.14
C ASP A 115 -32.50 -0.85 6.01
N VAL A 116 -32.00 -2.06 6.29
CA VAL A 116 -31.93 -3.16 5.32
C VAL A 116 -33.26 -3.92 5.32
N PRO A 117 -34.00 -3.97 4.18
CA PRO A 117 -35.26 -4.70 4.12
C PRO A 117 -35.05 -6.21 4.36
N GLU A 118 -35.98 -6.86 5.06
CA GLU A 118 -35.94 -8.31 5.26
C GLU A 118 -35.88 -9.06 3.92
N GLY A 119 -34.89 -9.94 3.77
CA GLY A 119 -34.68 -10.75 2.55
C GLY A 119 -33.68 -10.17 1.54
N TYR A 120 -33.16 -8.95 1.76
CA TYR A 120 -32.15 -8.32 0.91
C TYR A 120 -30.78 -8.26 1.59
N GLU A 121 -29.73 -8.22 0.79
CA GLU A 121 -28.34 -7.94 1.19
C GLU A 121 -27.80 -6.72 0.43
N LEU A 122 -26.96 -5.94 1.10
CA LEU A 122 -26.29 -4.79 0.49
C LEU A 122 -25.14 -5.28 -0.39
N SER A 123 -25.28 -5.16 -1.71
CA SER A 123 -24.23 -5.49 -2.66
C SER A 123 -23.47 -4.22 -3.05
N MET A 124 -22.14 -4.31 -2.94
CA MET A 124 -21.22 -3.27 -3.38
C MET A 124 -20.39 -3.78 -4.55
N VAL A 125 -20.59 -3.16 -5.72
CA VAL A 125 -19.81 -3.47 -6.92
C VAL A 125 -18.82 -2.33 -7.18
N TRP A 126 -17.54 -2.68 -7.23
CA TRP A 126 -16.48 -1.75 -7.62
C TRP A 126 -16.56 -1.45 -9.12
N LEU A 127 -16.72 -0.17 -9.48
CA LEU A 127 -16.73 0.28 -10.87
C LEU A 127 -15.36 0.82 -11.30
N ASP A 128 -14.72 1.59 -10.41
CA ASP A 128 -13.41 2.23 -10.65
C ASP A 128 -12.69 2.49 -9.31
N GLU A 129 -11.45 2.99 -9.33
CA GLU A 129 -10.61 3.19 -8.13
C GLU A 129 -11.29 4.00 -7.01
N CYS A 130 -12.16 4.94 -7.36
CA CYS A 130 -12.85 5.82 -6.39
C CYS A 130 -14.38 5.71 -6.43
N THR A 131 -14.95 4.75 -7.16
CA THR A 131 -16.39 4.71 -7.45
C THR A 131 -16.96 3.32 -7.26
N PHE A 132 -18.03 3.25 -6.46
CA PHE A 132 -18.70 2.02 -6.12
C PHE A 132 -20.19 2.20 -6.33
N ARG A 133 -20.82 1.16 -6.87
CA ARG A 133 -22.26 1.07 -7.03
C ARG A 133 -22.81 0.26 -5.87
N VAL A 134 -23.80 0.83 -5.21
CA VAL A 134 -24.47 0.21 -4.06
C VAL A 134 -25.90 -0.09 -4.48
N ALA A 135 -26.35 -1.32 -4.24
CA ALA A 135 -27.72 -1.75 -4.50
C ALA A 135 -28.13 -2.85 -3.51
N PHE A 136 -29.42 -2.93 -3.20
CA PHE A 136 -29.99 -4.09 -2.53
C PHE A 136 -30.17 -5.23 -3.53
N VAL A 137 -29.75 -6.44 -3.16
CA VAL A 137 -29.90 -7.67 -3.96
C VAL A 137 -30.62 -8.70 -3.09
N GLU A 138 -31.52 -9.49 -3.65
CA GLU A 138 -32.23 -10.54 -2.90
C GLU A 138 -31.24 -11.63 -2.46
N LYS A 139 -31.38 -12.12 -1.22
CA LYS A 139 -30.48 -13.14 -0.63
C LYS A 139 -30.35 -14.40 -1.48
N ASP A 140 -31.40 -14.79 -2.18
CA ASP A 140 -31.41 -16.01 -3.00
C ASP A 140 -30.57 -15.86 -4.29
N GLU A 141 -30.48 -14.65 -4.87
CA GLU A 141 -29.65 -14.41 -6.06
C GLU A 141 -28.14 -14.39 -5.74
N VAL A 142 -27.75 -13.94 -4.53
CA VAL A 142 -26.34 -13.93 -4.10
C VAL A 142 -25.82 -15.37 -3.92
N LEU A 143 -26.66 -16.26 -3.39
CA LEU A 143 -26.32 -17.67 -3.20
C LEU A 143 -26.11 -18.40 -4.54
N ASP A 144 -26.99 -18.15 -5.52
CA ASP A 144 -26.88 -18.71 -6.87
C ASP A 144 -25.69 -18.13 -7.66
N ALA A 145 -25.37 -16.85 -7.48
CA ALA A 145 -24.19 -16.25 -8.10
C ALA A 145 -22.86 -16.80 -7.54
N MET A 146 -22.82 -17.17 -6.25
CA MET A 146 -21.64 -17.78 -5.62
C MET A 146 -21.52 -19.29 -5.85
N LEU A 147 -22.63 -20.01 -5.95
CA LEU A 147 -22.64 -21.46 -6.22
C LEU A 147 -22.56 -21.78 -7.72
N GLY A 148 -23.05 -20.89 -8.58
CA GLY A 148 -23.02 -21.03 -10.04
C GLY A 148 -21.66 -20.76 -10.70
N SER A 149 -20.69 -20.17 -9.99
CA SER A 149 -19.31 -20.03 -10.48
C SER A 149 -18.42 -21.25 -10.20
N ALA A 150 -18.96 -22.31 -9.59
CA ALA A 150 -18.25 -23.54 -9.25
C ALA A 150 -18.53 -24.72 -10.20
N SER A 151 -19.23 -24.48 -11.32
CA SER A 151 -19.53 -25.49 -12.36
C SER A 151 -18.78 -25.25 -13.65
#